data_AF-A0A3B3QC34-F1
#
_entry.id   AF-A0A3B3QC34-F1
#
_cell.length_a   1.000
_cell.length_b   1.000
_cell.length_c   1.000
_cell.angle_alpha   90.00
_cell.angle_beta   90.00
_cell.angle_gamma   90.00
#
_symmetry.space_group_name_H-M   'P 1'
#
loop_
_entity.id
_entity.type
_entity.pdbx_description
1 polymer ?
#
loop_
_entity_poly.entity_id
_entity_poly.type
_entity_poly.pdbx_seq_one_letter_code
_entity_poly.pdbx_strand_id
1 'polypeptide(L)'
;MLCTQPYMSCKTNADSQVSAAAGRRVIKVFNDDNTSRALEVPTDVTARDVCQLFVLKKQCVDDHSWTLFEQLAHLGIERTIEDHESMMEVQSSWSVDSSRFCFRKHYAKYEFFKKPLDFFPEHMVSVSSETNDTMAHSQLIQMFLNSSMCSEVCGYLHAREQGKKSWKKFYFVLRRSGLYFSSKGMSKEPRHLQFVAEFGDSDTYTMLSPTKMYGTPTAFAFCIKVFELYD
;
A
#
# COMPACT_ATOMS: atom_id res chain seq x y z
N MET A 1 2.38 -2.17 -12.56
CA MET A 1 1.13 -2.28 -13.36
C MET A 1 -0.04 -2.22 -12.42
N LEU A 2 -1.17 -1.64 -12.82
CA LEU A 2 -2.32 -1.43 -11.93
C LEU A 2 -3.50 -2.34 -12.32
N CYS A 3 -4.01 -3.11 -11.37
CA CYS A 3 -5.31 -3.78 -11.47
C CYS A 3 -6.29 -3.08 -10.52
N THR A 4 -7.44 -2.62 -11.02
CA THR A 4 -8.59 -2.29 -10.16
C THR A 4 -9.43 -3.57 -9.97
N GLN A 5 -9.81 -3.88 -8.74
CA GLN A 5 -10.62 -5.08 -8.43
C GLN A 5 -12.10 -4.71 -8.30
N PRO A 6 -13.04 -5.60 -8.67
CA PRO A 6 -14.47 -5.38 -8.49
C PRO A 6 -14.93 -5.60 -7.04
N TYR A 7 -16.00 -4.87 -6.71
CA TYR A 7 -16.81 -4.92 -5.49
C TYR A 7 -17.18 -6.37 -5.10
N MET A 8 -16.86 -6.79 -3.88
CA MET A 8 -17.26 -8.09 -3.33
C MET A 8 -17.91 -7.88 -1.96
N SER A 9 -19.23 -7.68 -1.98
CA SER A 9 -20.08 -7.52 -0.80
C SER A 9 -19.94 -8.72 0.17
N CYS A 10 -19.56 -8.46 1.41
CA CYS A 10 -19.71 -9.41 2.52
C CYS A 10 -20.40 -8.72 3.70
N LYS A 11 -21.46 -9.34 4.23
CA LYS A 11 -22.26 -8.78 5.33
C LYS A 11 -21.55 -8.98 6.67
N THR A 12 -21.45 -7.93 7.48
CA THR A 12 -21.17 -8.06 8.92
C THR A 12 -22.35 -7.52 9.75
N ASN A 13 -22.68 -8.25 10.82
CA ASN A 13 -23.68 -7.82 11.81
C ASN A 13 -23.04 -6.80 12.75
N ALA A 14 -23.66 -5.64 12.88
CA ALA A 14 -23.37 -4.66 13.92
C ALA A 14 -24.04 -5.05 15.23
N ASP A 15 -23.27 -5.10 16.32
CA ASP A 15 -23.56 -4.40 17.58
C ASP A 15 -22.57 -4.83 18.66
N SER A 16 -21.85 -3.87 19.26
CA SER A 16 -21.93 -3.60 20.71
C SER A 16 -20.90 -2.56 21.17
N GLN A 17 -21.41 -1.59 21.91
CA GLN A 17 -20.73 -0.50 22.60
C GLN A 17 -20.31 -0.96 24.01
N VAL A 18 -19.02 -1.03 24.36
CA VAL A 18 -18.57 -1.23 25.76
C VAL A 18 -17.19 -0.62 26.07
N SER A 19 -17.20 0.30 27.05
CA SER A 19 -16.20 0.62 28.11
C SER A 19 -14.72 0.21 27.98
N ALA A 20 -13.84 1.18 28.25
CA ALA A 20 -12.38 1.09 28.39
C ALA A 20 -11.91 0.25 29.61
N ALA A 21 -12.04 -1.07 29.52
CA ALA A 21 -10.98 -1.95 29.99
C ALA A 21 -10.07 -2.19 28.79
N ALA A 22 -8.74 -2.09 28.94
CA ALA A 22 -7.81 -2.38 27.85
C ALA A 22 -8.00 -3.85 27.42
N GLY A 23 -8.85 -4.04 26.41
CA GLY A 23 -9.19 -5.35 25.89
C GLY A 23 -7.91 -6.00 25.38
N ARG A 24 -7.77 -7.30 25.62
CA ARG A 24 -6.70 -8.09 25.03
C ARG A 24 -7.30 -8.94 23.93
N ARG A 25 -6.60 -9.04 22.81
CA ARG A 25 -7.01 -9.83 21.64
C ARG A 25 -5.87 -10.75 21.26
N VAL A 26 -6.21 -11.93 20.76
CA VAL A 26 -5.24 -12.86 20.22
C VAL A 26 -5.14 -12.63 18.72
N ILE A 27 -3.96 -12.23 18.26
CA ILE A 27 -3.63 -12.16 16.83
C ILE A 27 -2.76 -13.35 16.43
N LYS A 28 -2.88 -13.79 15.18
CA LYS A 28 -2.04 -14.86 14.61
C LYS A 28 -1.13 -14.27 13.55
N VAL A 29 0.17 -14.42 13.73
CA VAL A 29 1.20 -13.88 12.83
C VAL A 29 2.02 -15.02 12.26
N PHE A 30 2.19 -15.03 10.95
CA PHE A 30 2.90 -16.05 10.17
C PHE A 30 4.32 -15.59 9.84
N ASN A 31 5.26 -16.53 9.77
CA ASN A 31 6.60 -16.30 9.21
C ASN A 31 6.64 -16.76 7.73
N ASP A 32 7.75 -16.49 7.05
CA ASP A 32 7.95 -16.90 5.64
C ASP A 32 7.90 -18.43 5.42
N ASP A 33 8.24 -19.22 6.44
CA ASP A 33 8.17 -20.68 6.41
C ASP A 33 6.74 -21.24 6.63
N ASN A 34 5.73 -20.37 6.64
CA ASN A 34 4.33 -20.65 6.98
C ASN A 34 4.09 -21.14 8.41
N THR A 35 5.09 -21.15 9.29
CA THR A 35 4.85 -21.31 10.73
C THR A 35 4.14 -20.08 11.27
N SER A 36 3.40 -20.24 12.36
CA SER A 36 2.66 -19.12 12.95
C SER A 36 2.82 -19.08 14.47
N ARG A 37 2.63 -17.88 15.03
CA ARG A 37 2.57 -17.66 16.48
C ARG A 37 1.31 -16.89 16.80
N ALA A 38 0.58 -17.37 17.81
CA ALA A 38 -0.49 -16.61 18.43
C ALA A 38 0.11 -15.66 19.47
N LEU A 39 -0.32 -14.40 19.46
CA LEU A 39 0.11 -13.37 20.39
C LEU A 39 -1.11 -12.72 21.01
N GLU A 40 -1.14 -12.68 22.33
CA GLU A 40 -2.11 -11.87 23.06
C GLU A 40 -1.56 -10.44 23.19
N VAL A 41 -2.28 -9.48 22.64
CA VAL A 41 -1.88 -8.09 22.51
C VAL A 41 -3.01 -7.16 22.99
N PRO A 42 -2.68 -5.97 23.51
CA PRO A 42 -3.67 -4.92 23.74
C PRO A 42 -4.42 -4.54 22.46
N THR A 43 -5.65 -4.03 22.58
CA THR A 43 -6.45 -3.57 21.43
C THR A 43 -5.93 -2.31 20.75
N ASP A 44 -5.07 -1.53 21.42
CA ASP A 44 -4.44 -0.31 20.90
C ASP A 44 -3.03 -0.57 20.32
N VAL A 45 -2.66 -1.83 20.13
CA VAL A 45 -1.34 -2.21 19.63
C VAL A 45 -1.14 -1.78 18.17
N THR A 46 0.02 -1.19 17.89
CA THR A 46 0.43 -0.81 16.53
C THR A 46 1.24 -1.92 15.86
N ALA A 47 1.38 -1.84 14.54
CA ALA A 47 2.28 -2.74 13.80
C ALA A 47 3.73 -2.66 14.31
N ARG A 48 4.21 -1.46 14.68
CA ARG A 48 5.54 -1.27 15.26
C ARG A 48 5.71 -2.02 16.58
N ASP A 49 4.74 -1.93 17.48
CA ASP A 49 4.79 -2.60 18.78
C ASP A 49 4.89 -4.12 18.59
N VAL A 50 4.09 -4.68 17.67
CA VAL A 50 4.16 -6.12 17.35
C VAL A 50 5.51 -6.51 16.76
N CYS A 51 6.07 -5.71 15.83
CA CYS A 51 7.42 -5.95 15.31
C CYS A 51 8.47 -5.97 16.42
N GLN A 52 8.45 -4.99 17.32
CA GLN A 52 9.37 -4.92 18.46
C GLN A 52 9.23 -6.12 19.40
N LEU A 53 7.99 -6.56 19.69
CA LEU A 53 7.73 -7.78 20.47
C LEU A 53 8.37 -9.02 19.82
N PHE A 54 8.32 -9.16 18.50
CA PHE A 54 8.97 -10.27 17.80
C PHE A 54 10.49 -10.17 17.84
N VAL A 55 11.06 -8.99 17.64
CA VAL A 55 12.51 -8.75 17.71
C VAL A 55 13.05 -9.13 19.09
N LEU A 56 12.38 -8.67 20.16
CA LEU A 56 12.73 -9.00 21.55
C LEU A 56 12.62 -10.51 21.82
N LYS A 57 11.49 -11.15 21.43
CA LYS A 57 11.27 -12.59 21.67
C LYS A 57 12.20 -13.50 20.87
N LYS A 58 12.61 -13.09 19.66
CA LYS A 58 13.49 -13.88 18.79
C LYS A 58 14.97 -13.52 18.93
N GLN A 59 15.32 -12.57 19.81
CA GLN A 59 16.70 -12.05 19.98
C GLN A 59 17.35 -11.69 18.63
N CYS A 60 16.57 -11.08 17.74
CA CYS A 60 17.05 -10.64 16.43
C CYS A 60 17.61 -9.22 16.53
N VAL A 61 18.48 -8.84 15.59
CA VAL A 61 18.92 -7.45 15.44
C VAL A 61 17.74 -6.59 15.01
N ASP A 62 17.53 -5.48 15.71
CA ASP A 62 16.63 -4.41 15.27
C ASP A 62 17.34 -3.55 14.23
N ASP A 63 17.08 -3.84 12.96
CA ASP A 63 17.60 -3.09 11.81
C ASP A 63 16.52 -2.26 11.10
N HIS A 64 15.36 -2.09 11.76
CA HIS A 64 14.16 -1.43 11.22
C HIS A 64 13.63 -2.01 9.89
N SER A 65 14.09 -3.20 9.47
CA SER A 65 13.58 -3.89 8.28
C SER A 65 12.44 -4.87 8.64
N TRP A 66 12.31 -5.25 9.91
CA TRP A 66 11.24 -6.12 10.37
C TRP A 66 9.88 -5.46 10.19
N THR A 67 9.03 -6.10 9.39
CA THR A 67 7.80 -5.52 8.89
C THR A 67 6.67 -6.53 8.99
N LEU A 68 5.49 -6.04 9.37
CA LEU A 68 4.25 -6.78 9.22
C LEU A 68 3.62 -6.49 7.86
N PHE A 69 3.09 -7.54 7.27
CA PHE A 69 2.35 -7.50 6.02
C PHE A 69 0.94 -8.01 6.26
N GLU A 70 -0.03 -7.35 5.65
CA GLU A 70 -1.36 -7.90 5.44
C GLU A 70 -1.32 -8.70 4.13
N GLN A 71 -1.67 -9.98 4.19
CA GLN A 71 -1.78 -10.83 3.02
C GLN A 71 -3.22 -11.30 2.83
N LEU A 72 -3.82 -10.92 1.71
CA LEU A 72 -5.15 -11.33 1.29
C LEU A 72 -5.01 -12.52 0.33
N ALA A 73 -4.88 -13.72 0.91
CA ALA A 73 -4.49 -14.93 0.17
C ALA A 73 -5.45 -15.28 -0.97
N HIS A 74 -6.76 -15.08 -0.78
CA HIS A 74 -7.79 -15.33 -1.80
C HIS A 74 -7.64 -14.45 -3.05
N LEU A 75 -7.07 -13.25 -2.91
CA LEU A 75 -6.75 -12.35 -4.03
C LEU A 75 -5.30 -12.52 -4.50
N GLY A 76 -4.46 -13.18 -3.70
CA GLY A 76 -3.03 -13.31 -3.91
C GLY A 76 -2.33 -11.95 -3.98
N ILE A 77 -2.72 -11.04 -3.08
CA ILE A 77 -2.13 -9.71 -2.92
C ILE A 77 -1.69 -9.52 -1.47
N GLU A 78 -0.75 -8.60 -1.26
CA GLU A 78 -0.25 -8.24 0.07
C GLU A 78 0.21 -6.79 0.12
N ARG A 79 0.18 -6.18 1.30
CA ARG A 79 0.73 -4.84 1.53
C ARG A 79 1.55 -4.81 2.80
N THR A 80 2.49 -3.87 2.84
CA THR A 80 3.13 -3.47 4.10
C THR A 80 2.07 -2.85 5.00
N ILE A 81 2.10 -3.19 6.28
CA ILE A 81 1.39 -2.45 7.33
C ILE A 81 2.38 -1.41 7.85
N GLU A 82 2.02 -0.14 7.73
CA GLU A 82 2.80 0.98 8.22
C GLU A 82 2.88 0.98 9.74
N ASP A 83 3.99 1.50 10.26
CA ASP A 83 4.36 1.33 11.67
C ASP A 83 3.31 1.85 12.66
N HIS A 84 2.55 2.86 12.24
CA HIS A 84 1.53 3.55 13.03
C HIS A 84 0.14 2.91 12.93
N GLU A 85 -0.09 1.99 12.00
CA GLU A 85 -1.41 1.40 11.79
C GLU A 85 -1.81 0.50 12.96
N SER A 86 -3.09 0.59 13.34
CA SER A 86 -3.71 -0.25 14.37
C SER A 86 -3.91 -1.66 13.84
N MET A 87 -3.38 -2.65 14.58
CA MET A 87 -3.55 -4.05 14.20
C MET A 87 -5.01 -4.49 14.23
N MET A 88 -5.82 -3.88 15.10
CA MET A 88 -7.24 -4.20 15.21
C MET A 88 -8.04 -3.67 14.03
N GLU A 89 -7.72 -2.46 13.55
CA GLU A 89 -8.37 -1.85 12.38
C GLU A 89 -8.01 -2.58 11.09
N VAL A 90 -6.74 -2.96 10.91
CA VAL A 90 -6.34 -3.78 9.76
C VAL A 90 -7.08 -5.12 9.78
N GLN A 91 -7.13 -5.80 10.93
CA GLN A 91 -7.80 -7.10 11.04
C GLN A 91 -9.32 -7.00 10.84
N SER A 92 -9.97 -5.93 11.30
CA SER A 92 -11.42 -5.76 11.16
C SER A 92 -11.85 -5.50 9.72
N SER A 93 -10.94 -5.02 8.87
CA SER A 93 -11.18 -4.81 7.43
C SER A 93 -11.26 -6.10 6.61
N TRP A 94 -10.91 -7.25 7.20
CA TRP A 94 -10.87 -8.53 6.49
C TRP A 94 -12.29 -9.04 6.21
N SER A 95 -12.61 -9.22 4.92
CA SER A 95 -13.86 -9.81 4.47
C SER A 95 -13.85 -11.36 4.47
N VAL A 96 -12.68 -11.97 4.63
CA VAL A 96 -12.49 -13.42 4.52
C VAL A 96 -11.44 -13.92 5.53
N ASP A 97 -11.72 -15.07 6.15
CA ASP A 97 -10.86 -15.77 7.11
C ASP A 97 -9.50 -16.25 6.55
N SER A 98 -9.32 -16.18 5.23
CA SER A 98 -8.04 -16.53 4.56
C SER A 98 -6.97 -15.43 4.66
N SER A 99 -7.35 -14.25 5.16
CA SER A 99 -6.47 -13.11 5.35
C SER A 99 -5.53 -13.35 6.53
N ARG A 100 -4.28 -12.90 6.43
CA ARG A 100 -3.27 -13.19 7.46
C ARG A 100 -2.25 -12.06 7.62
N PHE A 101 -1.74 -11.95 8.85
CA PHE A 101 -0.55 -11.16 9.15
C PHE A 101 0.72 -11.97 8.88
N CYS A 102 1.67 -11.41 8.16
CA CYS A 102 2.97 -12.02 7.87
C CYS A 102 4.10 -11.15 8.42
N PHE A 103 5.07 -11.74 9.10
CA PHE A 103 6.22 -11.05 9.69
C PHE A 103 7.52 -11.47 9.01
N ARG A 104 8.18 -10.53 8.35
CA ARG A 104 9.43 -10.75 7.60
C ARG A 104 10.21 -9.46 7.40
N LYS A 105 11.41 -9.57 6.84
CA LYS A 105 12.25 -8.41 6.52
C LYS A 105 11.82 -7.74 5.23
N HIS A 106 11.74 -6.41 5.25
CA HIS A 106 11.50 -5.56 4.09
C HIS A 106 12.48 -4.38 4.08
N TYR A 107 13.64 -4.59 3.46
CA TYR A 107 14.71 -3.60 3.43
C TYR A 107 14.35 -2.33 2.65
N ALA A 108 13.40 -2.42 1.71
CA ALA A 108 13.00 -1.32 0.84
C ALA A 108 11.98 -0.35 1.46
N LYS A 109 11.38 -0.69 2.63
CA LYS A 109 10.31 0.11 3.28
C LYS A 109 10.65 1.60 3.37
N TYR A 110 11.90 1.88 3.76
CA TYR A 110 12.40 3.23 3.99
C TYR A 110 13.47 3.67 2.99
N GLU A 111 13.61 3.00 1.84
CA GLU A 111 14.70 3.29 0.89
C GLU A 111 14.61 4.71 0.32
N PHE A 112 13.39 5.24 0.13
CA PHE A 112 13.18 6.64 -0.25
C PHE A 112 13.81 7.63 0.74
N PHE A 113 13.65 7.40 2.05
CA PHE A 113 14.22 8.29 3.07
C PHE A 113 15.75 8.16 3.17
N LYS A 114 16.28 6.96 2.88
CA LYS A 114 17.72 6.70 2.88
C LYS A 114 18.43 7.30 1.67
N LYS A 115 17.83 7.18 0.48
CA LYS A 115 18.43 7.59 -0.81
C LYS A 115 17.41 8.30 -1.72
N PRO A 116 16.87 9.45 -1.32
CA PRO A 116 15.80 10.13 -2.07
C PRO A 116 16.22 10.59 -3.47
N LEU A 117 17.50 10.96 -3.64
CA LEU A 117 18.03 11.40 -4.95
C LEU A 117 18.19 10.25 -5.95
N ASP A 118 18.40 9.02 -5.47
CA ASP A 118 18.55 7.84 -6.31
C ASP A 118 17.22 7.08 -6.50
N PHE A 119 16.16 7.50 -5.79
CA PHE A 119 14.93 6.72 -5.70
C PHE A 119 14.06 6.84 -6.97
N PHE A 120 14.00 8.05 -7.54
CA PHE A 120 13.20 8.32 -8.73
C PHE A 120 14.10 8.54 -9.96
N PRO A 121 13.76 7.93 -11.12
CA PRO A 121 14.37 8.32 -12.38
C PRO A 121 14.11 9.80 -12.70
N GLU A 122 15.05 10.47 -13.37
CA GLU A 122 15.01 11.91 -13.65
C GLU A 122 13.69 12.41 -14.29
N HIS A 123 13.08 11.60 -15.15
CA HIS A 123 11.86 11.98 -15.89
C HIS A 123 10.56 11.58 -15.18
N MET A 124 10.64 10.92 -14.02
CA MET A 124 9.47 10.35 -13.36
C MET A 124 8.77 11.36 -12.45
N VAL A 125 9.49 12.32 -11.87
CA VAL A 125 8.94 13.31 -10.95
C VAL A 125 9.04 14.70 -11.56
N SER A 126 7.93 15.42 -11.60
CA SER A 126 7.91 16.82 -12.01
C SER A 126 7.39 17.69 -10.87
N VAL A 127 8.06 18.83 -10.66
CA VAL A 127 7.77 19.79 -9.59
C VAL A 127 7.38 21.11 -10.22
N SER A 128 6.31 21.74 -9.76
CA SER A 128 5.82 23.01 -10.30
C SER A 128 6.61 24.26 -9.83
N SER A 129 7.85 24.11 -9.35
CA SER A 129 8.65 25.21 -8.79
C SER A 129 9.78 25.63 -9.74
N GLU A 130 9.89 26.94 -9.99
CA GLU A 130 10.86 27.60 -10.89
C GLU A 130 12.31 27.65 -10.35
N THR A 131 12.74 26.66 -9.56
CA THR A 131 14.09 26.68 -8.97
C THR A 131 15.04 25.81 -9.79
N ASN A 132 15.84 26.45 -10.66
CA ASN A 132 16.89 25.85 -11.50
C ASN A 132 18.12 25.30 -10.73
N ASP A 133 17.99 25.04 -9.43
CA ASP A 133 19.10 24.54 -8.60
C ASP A 133 18.98 23.04 -8.33
N THR A 134 20.15 22.38 -8.21
CA THR A 134 20.29 20.99 -7.79
C THR A 134 19.51 20.76 -6.49
N MET A 135 18.42 19.97 -6.54
CA MET A 135 17.59 19.70 -5.37
C MET A 135 18.38 18.98 -4.28
N ALA A 136 18.38 19.56 -3.07
CA ALA A 136 18.99 18.91 -1.91
C ALA A 136 18.13 17.74 -1.40
N HIS A 137 18.76 16.77 -0.73
CA HIS A 137 18.11 15.60 -0.09
C HIS A 137 16.89 15.98 0.75
N SER A 138 17.04 16.96 1.64
CA SER A 138 15.97 17.42 2.53
C SER A 138 14.83 18.10 1.78
N GLN A 139 15.12 18.82 0.69
CA GLN A 139 14.11 19.50 -0.12
C GLN A 139 13.21 18.49 -0.85
N LEU A 140 13.78 17.42 -1.37
CA LEU A 140 13.01 16.37 -2.05
C LEU A 140 12.09 15.63 -1.08
N ILE A 141 12.57 15.30 0.13
CA ILE A 141 11.71 14.71 1.17
C ILE A 141 10.60 15.69 1.57
N GLN A 142 10.94 16.95 1.82
CA GLN A 142 9.97 17.98 2.19
C GLN A 142 8.90 18.17 1.10
N MET A 143 9.26 18.07 -0.17
CA MET A 143 8.30 18.13 -1.27
C MET A 143 7.23 17.03 -1.20
N PHE A 144 7.59 15.82 -0.78
CA PHE A 144 6.60 14.72 -0.64
C PHE A 144 5.85 14.75 0.68
N LEU A 145 6.44 15.29 1.76
CA LEU A 145 5.79 15.38 3.07
C LEU A 145 4.88 16.62 3.20
N ASN A 146 5.20 17.71 2.50
CA ASN A 146 4.44 18.96 2.56
C ASN A 146 3.24 18.89 1.64
N SER A 147 2.06 18.74 2.23
CA SER A 147 0.80 18.62 1.48
C SER A 147 0.52 19.82 0.55
N SER A 148 1.08 21.00 0.82
CA SER A 148 0.92 22.21 0.00
C SER A 148 1.71 22.20 -1.31
N MET A 149 2.67 21.29 -1.48
CA MET A 149 3.46 21.19 -2.71
C MET A 149 2.76 20.30 -3.74
N CYS A 150 2.73 20.72 -5.00
CA CYS A 150 2.15 19.97 -6.10
C CYS A 150 3.23 19.16 -6.82
N SER A 151 3.66 18.04 -6.22
CA SER A 151 4.50 17.05 -6.91
C SER A 151 3.64 16.15 -7.80
N GLU A 152 4.13 15.84 -8.99
CA GLU A 152 3.51 14.85 -9.87
C GLU A 152 4.49 13.70 -10.12
N VAL A 153 4.02 12.46 -10.01
CA VAL A 153 4.78 11.28 -10.43
C VAL A 153 4.14 10.73 -11.69
N CYS A 154 4.92 10.61 -12.77
CA CYS A 154 4.40 10.25 -14.09
C CYS A 154 5.17 9.09 -14.69
N GLY A 155 4.50 8.25 -15.46
CA GLY A 155 5.16 7.14 -16.12
C GLY A 155 4.20 6.20 -16.84
N TYR A 156 4.74 5.37 -17.71
CA TYR A 156 3.93 4.35 -18.38
C TYR A 156 3.71 3.14 -17.49
N LEU A 157 2.46 2.74 -17.33
CA LEU A 157 2.07 1.48 -16.70
C LEU A 157 1.12 0.73 -17.63
N HIS A 158 1.11 -0.60 -17.53
CA HIS A 158 -0.04 -1.33 -18.05
C HIS A 158 -1.14 -1.36 -17.01
N ALA A 159 -2.37 -1.18 -17.49
CA ALA A 159 -3.57 -1.34 -16.71
C ALA A 159 -4.58 -2.20 -17.47
N ARG A 160 -5.44 -2.86 -16.71
CA ARG A 160 -6.58 -3.61 -17.22
C ARG A 160 -7.84 -2.90 -16.77
N GLU A 161 -8.58 -2.33 -17.73
CA GLU A 161 -9.89 -1.74 -17.46
C GLU A 161 -10.87 -2.80 -16.98
N GLN A 162 -11.84 -2.37 -16.17
CA GLN A 162 -12.89 -3.24 -15.65
C GLN A 162 -13.66 -3.91 -16.80
N GLY A 163 -13.94 -5.20 -16.67
CA GLY A 163 -14.65 -6.00 -17.69
C GLY A 163 -13.81 -6.36 -18.92
N LYS A 164 -12.58 -5.87 -19.06
CA LYS A 164 -11.68 -6.22 -20.18
C LYS A 164 -10.66 -7.27 -19.77
N LYS A 165 -10.35 -8.18 -20.70
CA LYS A 165 -9.34 -9.24 -20.51
C LYS A 165 -7.92 -8.80 -20.94
N SER A 166 -7.81 -7.72 -21.70
CA SER A 166 -6.54 -7.25 -22.26
C SER A 166 -5.87 -6.19 -21.38
N TRP A 167 -4.56 -6.29 -21.21
CA TRP A 167 -3.72 -5.25 -20.63
C TRP A 167 -3.34 -4.22 -21.69
N LYS A 168 -3.45 -2.93 -21.35
CA LYS A 168 -3.08 -1.82 -22.23
C LYS A 168 -2.10 -0.90 -21.53
N LYS A 169 -1.14 -0.37 -22.29
CA LYS A 169 -0.16 0.60 -21.80
C LYS A 169 -0.76 2.01 -21.84
N PHE A 170 -0.74 2.70 -20.72
CA PHE A 170 -1.19 4.09 -20.60
C PHE A 170 -0.11 4.93 -19.91
N TYR A 171 -0.11 6.23 -20.16
CA TYR A 171 0.68 7.19 -19.42
C TYR A 171 -0.09 7.61 -18.17
N PHE A 172 0.44 7.32 -16.99
CA PHE A 172 -0.16 7.64 -15.71
C PHE A 172 0.43 8.92 -15.12
N VAL A 173 -0.42 9.63 -14.38
CA VAL A 173 -0.07 10.82 -13.60
C VAL A 173 -0.66 10.65 -12.21
N LEU A 174 0.21 10.58 -11.21
CA LEU A 174 -0.14 10.61 -9.80
C LEU A 174 -0.09 12.05 -9.30
N ARG A 175 -1.18 12.51 -8.71
CA ARG A 175 -1.32 13.82 -8.07
C ARG A 175 -1.85 13.63 -6.66
N ARG A 176 -1.84 14.71 -5.87
CA ARG A 176 -2.51 14.75 -4.57
C ARG A 176 -3.99 14.34 -4.64
N SER A 177 -4.69 14.74 -5.70
CA SER A 177 -6.11 14.43 -5.90
C SER A 177 -6.38 13.00 -6.38
N GLY A 178 -5.34 12.18 -6.59
CA GLY A 178 -5.48 10.79 -7.00
C GLY A 178 -4.63 10.42 -8.21
N LEU A 179 -4.89 9.22 -8.71
CA LEU A 179 -4.23 8.63 -9.85
C LEU A 179 -5.07 8.80 -11.11
N TYR A 180 -4.42 9.20 -12.20
CA TYR A 180 -5.04 9.42 -13.50
C TYR A 180 -4.25 8.70 -14.59
N PHE A 181 -4.91 8.38 -15.71
CA PHE A 181 -4.23 8.07 -16.96
C PHE A 181 -4.60 9.03 -18.08
N SER A 182 -3.69 9.24 -19.04
CA SER A 182 -3.95 10.07 -20.22
C SER A 182 -4.62 9.26 -21.33
N SER A 183 -5.71 9.79 -21.88
CA SER A 183 -6.36 9.29 -23.10
C SER A 183 -5.65 9.74 -24.39
N LYS A 184 -4.67 10.64 -24.29
CA LYS A 184 -3.94 11.20 -25.44
C LYS A 184 -2.43 11.26 -25.17
N GLY A 185 -1.75 10.14 -25.44
CA GLY A 185 -0.29 10.05 -25.33
C GLY A 185 0.20 10.42 -23.92
N MET A 186 1.11 11.39 -23.84
CA MET A 186 1.63 11.94 -22.57
C MET A 186 0.94 13.24 -22.14
N SER A 187 -0.20 13.60 -22.76
CA SER A 187 -0.86 14.86 -22.46
C SER A 187 -1.39 14.87 -21.02
N LYS A 188 -1.01 15.92 -20.28
CA LYS A 188 -1.47 16.19 -18.91
C LYS A 188 -2.59 17.23 -18.84
N GLU A 189 -3.16 17.62 -20.00
CA GLU A 189 -4.29 18.54 -20.03
C GLU A 189 -5.50 17.92 -19.33
N PRO A 190 -6.25 18.67 -18.49
CA PRO A 190 -7.37 18.11 -17.72
C PRO A 190 -8.38 17.31 -18.56
N ARG A 191 -8.70 17.78 -19.77
CA ARG A 191 -9.61 17.09 -20.71
C ARG A 191 -9.12 15.72 -21.20
N HIS A 192 -7.83 15.44 -21.14
CA HIS A 192 -7.25 14.15 -21.54
C HIS A 192 -7.02 13.23 -20.34
N LEU A 193 -7.16 13.71 -19.11
CA LEU A 193 -6.95 12.90 -17.91
C LEU A 193 -8.23 12.18 -17.51
N GLN A 194 -8.11 10.87 -17.29
CA GLN A 194 -9.18 10.01 -16.81
C GLN A 194 -8.83 9.57 -15.38
N PHE A 195 -9.76 9.78 -14.46
CA PHE A 195 -9.60 9.40 -13.05
C PHE A 195 -9.58 7.87 -12.89
N VAL A 196 -8.77 7.38 -11.96
CA VAL A 196 -8.64 5.95 -11.66
C VAL A 196 -8.99 5.63 -10.23
N ALA A 197 -8.33 6.29 -9.28
CA ALA A 197 -8.53 6.07 -7.85
C ALA A 197 -7.99 7.25 -7.03
N GLU A 198 -8.56 7.44 -5.86
CA GLU A 198 -8.00 8.25 -4.77
C GLU A 198 -7.49 7.35 -3.65
N PHE A 199 -6.71 7.90 -2.72
CA PHE A 199 -5.99 7.13 -1.70
C PHE A 199 -6.50 7.33 -0.28
N GLY A 200 -7.53 8.17 -0.07
CA GLY A 200 -8.09 8.41 1.27
C GLY A 200 -8.70 7.14 1.86
N ASP A 201 -9.49 6.44 1.05
CA ASP A 201 -10.20 5.22 1.46
C ASP A 201 -9.72 3.99 0.67
N SER A 202 -8.42 3.92 0.37
CA SER A 202 -7.88 2.79 -0.38
C SER A 202 -6.48 2.41 0.07
N ASP A 203 -6.18 1.13 -0.04
CA ASP A 203 -4.85 0.57 0.19
C ASP A 203 -4.20 0.12 -1.12
N THR A 204 -2.87 0.25 -1.18
CA THR A 204 -2.05 -0.24 -2.29
C THR A 204 -1.41 -1.58 -1.93
N TYR A 205 -1.62 -2.59 -2.78
CA TYR A 205 -1.09 -3.93 -2.57
C TYR A 205 -0.17 -4.35 -3.72
N THR A 206 0.88 -5.09 -3.38
CA THR A 206 1.69 -5.85 -4.33
C THR A 206 1.05 -7.20 -4.62
N MET A 207 1.15 -7.67 -5.86
CA MET A 207 0.58 -8.94 -6.28
C MET A 207 1.61 -10.07 -6.17
N LEU A 208 1.26 -11.19 -5.53
CA LEU A 208 2.17 -12.32 -5.26
C LEU A 208 2.38 -13.25 -6.45
N SER A 209 1.38 -13.41 -7.31
CA SER A 209 1.47 -14.26 -8.52
C SER A 209 0.72 -13.65 -9.70
N PRO A 210 1.08 -12.41 -10.11
CA PRO A 210 0.25 -11.59 -10.98
C PRO A 210 0.08 -12.21 -12.38
N THR A 211 1.13 -12.78 -12.96
CA THR A 211 1.07 -13.36 -14.31
C THR A 211 0.18 -14.59 -14.34
N LYS A 212 0.30 -15.46 -13.33
CA LYS A 212 -0.50 -16.69 -13.22
C LYS A 212 -1.97 -16.39 -12.93
N MET A 213 -2.27 -15.47 -12.00
CA MET A 213 -3.64 -15.22 -11.56
C MET A 213 -4.40 -14.23 -12.45
N TYR A 214 -3.71 -13.25 -13.04
CA TYR A 214 -4.34 -12.12 -13.72
C TYR A 214 -3.83 -11.88 -15.15
N GLY A 215 -2.93 -12.75 -15.66
CA GLY A 215 -2.40 -12.64 -17.01
C GLY A 215 -1.59 -11.36 -17.25
N THR A 216 -0.93 -10.85 -16.20
CA THR A 216 -0.17 -9.61 -16.27
C THR A 216 1.02 -9.73 -17.22
N PRO A 217 1.27 -8.74 -18.11
CA PRO A 217 2.46 -8.68 -18.97
C PRO A 217 3.81 -8.92 -18.27
N THR A 218 3.93 -8.58 -16.98
CA THR A 218 5.16 -8.75 -16.19
C THR A 218 4.84 -9.29 -14.80
N ALA A 219 5.88 -9.71 -14.08
CA ALA A 219 5.80 -10.09 -12.67
C ALA A 219 5.65 -8.89 -11.71
N PHE A 220 5.82 -7.66 -12.19
CA PHE A 220 5.81 -6.43 -11.38
C PHE A 220 4.44 -5.75 -11.44
N ALA A 221 3.55 -6.14 -10.54
CA ALA A 221 2.19 -5.63 -10.51
C ALA A 221 1.73 -5.27 -9.10
N PHE A 222 0.89 -4.25 -9.04
CA PHE A 222 0.22 -3.77 -7.85
C PHE A 222 -1.26 -3.53 -8.15
N CYS A 223 -2.07 -3.40 -7.11
CA CYS A 223 -3.46 -3.02 -7.21
C CYS A 223 -3.82 -2.00 -6.14
N ILE A 224 -4.85 -1.22 -6.43
CA ILE A 224 -5.49 -0.33 -5.46
C ILE A 224 -6.81 -0.99 -5.08
N LYS A 225 -7.00 -1.28 -3.80
CA LYS A 225 -8.22 -1.86 -3.24
C LYS A 225 -8.86 -0.81 -2.35
N VAL A 226 -10.08 -0.43 -2.67
CA VAL A 226 -10.88 0.54 -1.92
C VAL A 226 -11.49 -0.16 -0.70
N PHE A 227 -11.57 0.54 0.43
CA PHE A 227 -12.34 0.10 1.59
C PHE A 227 -13.84 0.23 1.29
N GLU A 228 -14.65 -0.73 1.72
CA GLU A 228 -16.10 -0.58 1.61
C GLU A 228 -16.57 0.45 2.63
N LEU A 229 -16.87 1.68 2.17
CA LEU A 229 -17.67 2.62 2.96
C LEU A 229 -19.13 2.18 2.83
N TYR A 230 -19.73 1.79 3.95
CA TYR A 230 -21.16 1.59 4.05
C TYR A 230 -21.85 2.97 4.09
N ASP A 231 -22.78 3.23 3.17
CA ASP A 231 -23.86 4.21 3.37
C ASP A 231 -25.03 3.53 4.10
#